data_AF-R6SSC7-F1
#
_entry.id   AF-R6SSC7-F1
#
_cell.length_a   1.000
_cell.length_b   1.000
_cell.length_c   1.000
_cell.angle_alpha   90.00
_cell.angle_beta   90.00
_cell.angle_gamma   90.00
#
_symmetry.space_group_name_H-M   'P 1'
#
loop_
_entity.id
_entity.type
_entity.pdbx_description
1 polymer ?
#
loop_
_entity_poly.entity_id
_entity_poly.type
_entity_poly.pdbx_seq_one_letter_code
_entity_poly.pdbx_strand_id
1 'polypeptide(L)'
;MEDGISINMYFCRSGQHKPDIIKFDPNEYFDLEDDTSLDIDSVPKYLNMLDYLEEKDNVTYIAVVITNKNNGKKLHIETNFFNGQQSTLSIRTEYHYDLITYKEVITDVLLPSEENNVTIHDVCRFCLKDCYYNCIYHGIIKKGCDGTETEYRLI
;
A
#
# COMPACT_ATOMS: atom_id res chain seq x y z
N MET A 1 -4.86 6.40 -27.83
CA MET A 1 -6.15 6.42 -27.10
C MET A 1 -5.80 6.96 -25.74
N GLU A 2 -6.58 7.88 -25.17
CA GLU A 2 -6.37 8.20 -23.74
C GLU A 2 -6.66 6.92 -22.97
N ASP A 3 -5.63 6.31 -22.40
CA ASP A 3 -5.79 5.14 -21.56
C ASP A 3 -6.77 5.54 -20.45
N GLY A 4 -7.88 4.82 -20.33
CA GLY A 4 -8.99 5.17 -19.44
C GLY A 4 -8.62 5.15 -17.96
N ILE A 5 -7.34 4.99 -17.63
CA ILE A 5 -6.80 4.87 -16.29
C ILE A 5 -6.33 6.24 -15.79
N SER A 6 -6.78 6.59 -14.58
CA SER A 6 -6.30 7.77 -13.85
C SER A 6 -5.79 7.36 -12.49
N ILE A 7 -4.64 7.90 -12.10
CA ILE A 7 -3.95 7.61 -10.85
C ILE A 7 -3.75 8.92 -10.09
N ASN A 8 -4.29 8.98 -8.88
CA ASN A 8 -4.10 10.13 -7.98
C ASN A 8 -3.57 9.64 -6.65
N MET A 9 -2.51 10.27 -6.16
CA MET A 9 -1.98 10.05 -4.82
C MET A 9 -2.26 11.29 -3.97
N TYR A 10 -2.79 11.06 -2.79
CA TYR A 10 -3.09 12.05 -1.76
C TYR A 10 -2.18 11.77 -0.58
N PHE A 11 -1.59 12.80 0.03
CA PHE A 11 -0.77 12.56 1.22
C PHE A 11 -0.80 13.74 2.19
N CYS A 12 -0.61 13.43 3.47
CA CYS A 12 -0.55 14.42 4.55
C CYS A 12 0.75 14.26 5.33
N ARG A 13 1.35 15.38 5.71
CA ARG A 13 2.42 15.43 6.71
C ARG A 13 1.87 15.73 8.10
N SER A 14 2.69 15.50 9.13
CA SER A 14 2.37 15.85 10.50
C SER A 14 1.94 17.32 10.63
N GLY A 15 0.80 17.56 11.26
CA GLY A 15 0.21 18.91 11.43
C GLY A 15 -0.56 19.45 10.21
N GLN A 16 -0.62 18.71 9.10
CA GLN A 16 -1.35 19.11 7.90
C GLN A 16 -2.79 18.59 7.92
N HIS A 17 -3.76 19.48 7.65
CA HIS A 17 -5.19 19.14 7.64
C HIS A 17 -5.76 18.87 6.25
N LYS A 18 -5.09 19.32 5.18
CA LYS A 18 -5.52 19.13 3.79
C LYS A 18 -4.46 18.34 3.03
N PRO A 19 -4.82 17.24 2.37
CA PRO A 19 -3.84 16.44 1.64
C PRO A 19 -3.31 17.21 0.44
N ASP A 20 -2.01 17.06 0.18
CA ASP A 20 -1.40 17.36 -1.10
C ASP A 20 -1.78 16.29 -2.13
N ILE A 21 -1.75 16.64 -3.41
CA ILE A 21 -2.20 15.76 -4.50
C ILE A 21 -1.15 15.68 -5.59
N ILE A 22 -0.79 14.46 -5.97
CA ILE A 22 0.03 14.15 -7.14
C ILE A 22 -0.83 13.36 -8.12
N LYS A 23 -0.79 13.76 -9.39
CA LYS A 23 -1.40 13.01 -10.49
C LYS A 23 -0.28 12.32 -11.25
N PHE A 24 -0.40 11.01 -11.44
CA PHE A 24 0.60 10.25 -12.18
C PHE A 24 0.09 9.93 -13.58
N ASP A 25 1.00 9.98 -14.55
CA ASP A 25 0.83 9.21 -15.77
C ASP A 25 0.97 7.71 -15.43
N PRO A 26 0.18 6.80 -16.05
CA PRO A 26 0.30 5.38 -15.75
C PRO A 26 1.70 4.80 -15.96
N ASN A 27 2.48 5.31 -16.93
CA ASN A 27 3.85 4.87 -17.17
C ASN A 27 4.85 5.35 -16.10
N GLU A 28 4.49 6.36 -15.30
CA GLU A 28 5.29 6.83 -14.17
C GLU A 28 5.02 5.99 -12.92
N TYR A 29 3.78 5.53 -12.76
CA TYR A 29 3.35 4.81 -11.56
C TYR A 29 3.61 3.31 -11.63
N PHE A 30 3.31 2.67 -12.77
CA PHE A 30 3.43 1.23 -12.94
C PHE A 30 4.78 0.85 -13.56
N ASP A 31 5.25 -0.35 -13.23
CA ASP A 31 6.35 -1.00 -13.93
C ASP A 31 5.78 -1.81 -15.09
N LEU A 32 5.67 -1.17 -16.26
CA LEU A 32 5.09 -1.77 -17.46
C LEU A 32 6.21 -2.30 -18.35
N GLU A 33 6.16 -3.59 -18.69
CA GLU A 33 6.95 -4.13 -19.79
C GLU A 33 6.32 -3.72 -21.14
N ASP A 34 7.13 -3.62 -22.19
CA ASP A 34 6.77 -3.04 -23.50
C ASP A 34 5.50 -3.64 -24.16
N ASP A 35 5.07 -4.84 -23.76
CA ASP A 35 3.91 -5.56 -24.30
C ASP A 35 2.75 -5.77 -23.28
N THR A 36 2.82 -5.13 -22.11
CA THR A 36 1.82 -5.35 -21.05
C THR A 36 0.62 -4.41 -21.21
N SER A 37 -0.59 -4.98 -21.26
CA SER A 37 -1.81 -4.16 -21.20
C SER A 37 -2.00 -3.58 -19.80
N LEU A 38 -2.13 -2.27 -19.72
CA LEU A 38 -2.41 -1.55 -18.49
C LEU A 38 -3.77 -1.94 -17.88
N ASP A 39 -3.80 -2.35 -16.61
CA ASP A 39 -5.03 -2.46 -15.81
C ASP A 39 -4.77 -1.95 -14.37
N ILE A 40 -5.84 -1.84 -13.57
CA ILE A 40 -5.75 -1.28 -12.20
C ILE A 40 -4.91 -2.13 -11.23
N ASP A 41 -4.66 -3.39 -11.59
CA ASP A 41 -3.88 -4.38 -10.84
C ASP A 41 -2.48 -4.60 -11.42
N SER A 42 -2.06 -3.78 -12.39
CA SER A 42 -0.67 -3.71 -12.85
C SER A 42 0.29 -3.46 -11.68
N VAL A 43 1.51 -3.97 -11.80
CA VAL A 43 2.52 -3.90 -10.73
C VAL A 43 3.00 -2.46 -10.58
N PRO A 44 2.93 -1.85 -9.37
CA PRO A 44 3.48 -0.53 -9.15
C PRO A 44 5.01 -0.58 -9.18
N LYS A 45 5.62 0.48 -9.71
CA LYS A 45 7.08 0.65 -9.75
C LYS A 45 7.74 0.59 -8.38
N TYR A 46 7.07 1.11 -7.36
CA TYR A 46 7.51 0.99 -5.97
C TYR A 46 6.42 0.35 -5.11
N LEU A 47 6.82 -0.64 -4.32
CA LEU A 47 5.92 -1.30 -3.36
C LEU A 47 5.61 -0.38 -2.16
N ASN A 48 6.58 0.41 -1.71
CA ASN A 48 6.38 1.39 -0.67
C ASN A 48 5.92 2.71 -1.28
N MET A 49 4.72 3.16 -0.92
CA MET A 49 4.14 4.40 -1.43
C MET A 49 4.97 5.65 -1.10
N LEU A 50 5.76 5.64 -0.03
CA LEU A 50 6.67 6.75 0.30
C LEU A 50 7.75 6.95 -0.77
N ASP A 51 8.10 5.91 -1.54
CA ASP A 51 9.16 5.99 -2.55
C ASP A 51 8.80 6.81 -3.78
N TYR A 52 7.51 7.13 -3.95
CA TYR A 52 7.04 8.08 -4.96
C TYR A 52 7.20 9.55 -4.55
N LEU A 53 7.57 9.84 -3.29
CA LEU A 53 7.73 11.20 -2.79
C LEU A 53 9.21 11.59 -2.72
N GLU A 54 9.55 12.80 -3.17
CA GLU A 54 10.90 13.36 -3.01
C GLU A 54 11.22 13.59 -1.53
N GLU A 55 10.29 14.18 -0.79
CA GLU A 55 10.40 14.44 0.65
C GLU A 55 9.42 13.57 1.45
N LYS A 56 9.97 12.50 2.03
CA LYS A 56 9.22 11.45 2.75
C LYS A 56 9.03 11.75 4.23
N ASP A 57 9.87 12.61 4.79
CA ASP A 57 9.90 12.89 6.23
C ASP A 57 8.55 13.41 6.72
N ASN A 58 8.14 12.90 7.88
CA ASN A 58 6.91 13.29 8.58
C ASN A 58 5.60 13.05 7.82
N VAL A 59 5.60 12.28 6.72
CA VAL A 59 4.36 11.83 6.08
C VAL A 59 3.65 10.84 7.00
N THR A 60 2.40 11.15 7.35
CA THR A 60 1.58 10.36 8.28
C THR A 60 0.48 9.58 7.58
N TYR A 61 0.12 9.98 6.36
CA TYR A 61 -0.94 9.33 5.58
C TYR A 61 -0.64 9.45 4.08
N ILE A 62 -0.86 8.37 3.36
CA ILE A 62 -0.93 8.35 1.89
C ILE A 62 -2.19 7.59 1.46
N ALA A 63 -2.88 8.06 0.42
CA ALA A 63 -3.88 7.31 -0.29
C ALA A 63 -3.62 7.35 -1.79
N VAL A 64 -3.70 6.20 -2.46
CA VAL A 64 -3.62 6.09 -3.92
C VAL A 64 -4.97 5.62 -4.45
N VAL A 65 -5.50 6.36 -5.42
CA VAL A 65 -6.76 6.06 -6.12
C VAL A 65 -6.45 5.82 -7.59
N ILE A 66 -6.63 4.59 -8.03
CA ILE A 66 -6.50 4.16 -9.44
C ILE A 66 -7.89 3.87 -9.96
N THR A 67 -8.29 4.49 -11.06
CA THR A 67 -9.62 4.32 -11.66
C THR A 67 -9.49 3.98 -13.12
N ASN A 68 -10.07 2.87 -13.56
CA ASN A 68 -10.26 2.53 -14.97
C ASN A 68 -11.69 2.92 -15.38
N LYS A 69 -11.78 4.05 -16.08
CA LYS A 69 -13.05 4.64 -16.54
C LYS A 69 -13.76 3.81 -17.60
N ASN A 70 -13.03 2.93 -18.30
CA ASN A 70 -13.59 2.13 -19.39
C ASN A 70 -14.44 0.97 -18.88
N ASN A 71 -14.13 0.43 -17.70
CA ASN A 71 -14.83 -0.71 -17.10
C ASN A 71 -15.37 -0.45 -15.69
N GLY A 72 -15.25 0.79 -15.18
CA GLY A 72 -15.75 1.17 -13.87
C GLY A 72 -15.00 0.52 -12.70
N LYS A 73 -13.86 -0.13 -12.94
CA LYS A 73 -13.00 -0.65 -11.86
C LYS A 73 -12.27 0.50 -11.17
N LYS A 74 -12.13 0.40 -9.85
CA LYS A 74 -11.34 1.34 -9.05
C LYS A 74 -10.63 0.62 -7.92
N LEU A 75 -9.38 0.97 -7.69
CA LEU A 75 -8.56 0.53 -6.57
C LEU A 75 -8.25 1.74 -5.70
N HIS A 76 -8.52 1.63 -4.40
CA HIS A 76 -8.20 2.64 -3.40
C HIS A 76 -7.33 1.98 -2.33
N ILE A 77 -6.10 2.47 -2.17
CA ILE A 77 -5.18 2.00 -1.15
C ILE A 77 -4.88 3.18 -0.23
N GLU A 78 -5.25 3.06 1.04
CA GLU A 78 -4.96 4.05 2.08
C GLU A 78 -3.92 3.48 3.03
N THR A 79 -2.95 4.27 3.47
CA THR A 79 -1.92 3.85 4.42
C THR A 79 -1.67 4.94 5.44
N ASN A 80 -1.83 4.58 6.71
CA ASN A 80 -1.42 5.41 7.84
C ASN A 80 -0.05 4.96 8.32
N PHE A 81 0.83 5.92 8.56
CA PHE A 81 2.17 5.70 9.07
C PHE A 81 2.23 6.15 10.53
N PHE A 82 2.76 5.29 11.39
CA PHE A 82 2.99 5.58 12.80
C PHE A 82 4.36 5.05 13.22
N ASN A 83 4.74 5.31 14.47
CA ASN A 83 6.05 4.92 15.00
C ASN A 83 7.22 5.40 14.11
N GLY A 84 7.23 6.69 13.75
CA GLY A 84 8.27 7.26 12.88
C GLY A 84 8.32 6.63 11.48
N GLN A 85 7.15 6.22 10.94
CA GLN A 85 7.00 5.57 9.62
C GLN A 85 7.56 4.14 9.55
N GLN A 86 7.94 3.55 10.68
CA GLN A 86 8.38 2.17 10.76
C GLN A 86 7.22 1.18 10.93
N SER A 87 5.99 1.67 11.02
CA SER A 87 4.80 0.85 11.18
C SER A 87 3.65 1.44 10.41
N THR A 88 2.82 0.57 9.83
CA THR A 88 1.75 0.94 8.91
C THR A 88 0.45 0.22 9.18
N LEU A 89 -0.64 0.92 8.87
CA LEU A 89 -1.98 0.36 8.72
C LEU A 89 -2.45 0.72 7.32
N SER A 90 -2.51 -0.26 6.43
CA SER A 90 -2.97 -0.10 5.06
C SER A 90 -4.36 -0.71 4.88
N ILE A 91 -5.20 -0.05 4.08
CA ILE A 91 -6.52 -0.54 3.70
C ILE A 91 -6.58 -0.52 2.17
N ARG A 92 -6.73 -1.70 1.57
CA ARG A 92 -6.99 -1.86 0.14
C ARG A 92 -8.48 -2.08 -0.06
N THR A 93 -9.12 -1.24 -0.87
CA THR A 93 -10.51 -1.40 -1.26
C THR A 93 -10.61 -1.38 -2.78
N GLU A 94 -11.23 -2.41 -3.33
CA GLU A 94 -11.54 -2.50 -4.76
C GLU A 94 -13.03 -2.29 -4.98
N TYR A 95 -13.33 -1.62 -6.08
CA TYR A 95 -14.67 -1.28 -6.49
C TYR A 95 -14.90 -1.68 -7.93
N HIS A 96 -16.15 -2.02 -8.23
CA HIS A 96 -16.67 -2.13 -9.59
C HIS A 96 -18.01 -1.38 -9.65
N TYR A 97 -18.05 -0.29 -10.42
CA TYR A 97 -19.20 0.64 -10.46
C TYR A 97 -19.65 1.08 -9.06
N ASP A 98 -18.69 1.58 -8.26
CA ASP A 98 -18.86 2.07 -6.88
C ASP A 98 -19.29 1.04 -5.82
N LEU A 99 -19.51 -0.22 -6.20
CA LEU A 99 -19.74 -1.31 -5.26
C LEU A 99 -18.40 -1.90 -4.80
N ILE A 100 -18.22 -2.05 -3.49
CA ILE A 100 -17.03 -2.72 -2.93
C ILE A 100 -17.07 -4.19 -3.32
N THR A 101 -16.06 -4.65 -4.05
CA THR A 101 -15.90 -6.05 -4.46
C THR A 101 -14.88 -6.79 -3.60
N TYR A 102 -13.91 -6.06 -3.05
CA TYR A 102 -12.89 -6.59 -2.16
C TYR A 102 -12.46 -5.51 -1.17
N LYS A 103 -12.19 -5.91 0.07
CA LYS A 103 -11.61 -5.03 1.08
C LYS A 103 -10.65 -5.81 1.95
N GLU A 104 -9.46 -5.28 2.12
CA GLU A 104 -8.40 -5.87 2.91
C GLU A 104 -7.77 -4.82 3.83
N VAL A 105 -7.45 -5.24 5.04
CA VAL A 105 -6.68 -4.46 6.01
C VAL A 105 -5.34 -5.18 6.22
N ILE A 106 -4.25 -4.44 6.12
CA ILE A 106 -2.89 -4.94 6.28
C ILE A 106 -2.27 -4.11 7.41
N THR A 107 -1.73 -4.79 8.41
CA THR A 107 -0.90 -4.14 9.44
C THR A 107 0.51 -4.64 9.31
N ASP A 108 1.46 -3.72 9.38
CA ASP A 108 2.89 -4.03 9.49
C ASP A 108 3.43 -3.23 10.67
N VAL A 109 3.80 -3.92 11.75
CA VAL A 109 4.20 -3.29 13.02
C VAL A 109 5.61 -3.68 13.37
N LEU A 110 6.49 -2.68 13.52
CA LEU A 110 7.82 -2.89 14.05
C LEU A 110 7.73 -3.26 15.53
N LEU A 111 8.25 -4.43 15.86
CA LEU A 111 8.40 -4.91 17.22
C LEU A 111 9.76 -4.51 17.81
N PRO A 112 9.84 -4.31 19.13
CA PRO A 112 11.13 -4.18 19.81
C PRO A 112 12.00 -5.41 19.56
N SER A 113 13.28 -5.17 19.27
CA SER A 113 14.30 -6.22 19.13
C SER A 113 15.41 -5.98 20.14
N GLU A 114 15.78 -7.04 20.88
CA GLU A 114 16.98 -7.04 21.73
C GLU A 114 18.24 -7.39 20.93
N GLU A 115 18.07 -7.91 19.70
CA GLU A 115 19.15 -8.24 18.79
C GLU A 115 19.60 -6.96 18.06
N ASN A 116 20.86 -6.56 18.28
CA ASN A 116 21.44 -5.44 17.55
C ASN A 116 21.38 -5.70 16.03
N ASN A 117 20.96 -4.67 15.29
CA ASN A 117 20.90 -4.68 13.83
C ASN A 117 19.91 -5.69 13.20
N VAL A 118 18.89 -6.10 13.95
CA VAL A 118 17.78 -6.91 13.43
C VAL A 118 16.48 -6.13 13.64
N THR A 119 15.69 -5.97 12.58
CA THR A 119 14.31 -5.49 12.69
C THR A 119 13.35 -6.66 12.67
N ILE A 120 12.29 -6.55 13.46
CA ILE A 120 11.27 -7.59 13.57
C ILE A 120 9.92 -6.93 13.28
N HIS A 121 9.20 -7.45 12.31
CA HIS A 121 7.91 -6.94 11.90
C HIS A 121 6.83 -8.00 12.15
N ASP A 122 5.75 -7.59 12.79
CA ASP A 122 4.50 -8.36 12.85
C ASP A 122 3.58 -7.90 11.71
N VAL A 123 3.32 -8.81 10.78
CA VAL A 123 2.50 -8.55 9.60
C VAL A 123 1.24 -9.39 9.65
N CYS A 124 0.10 -8.72 9.67
CA CYS A 124 -1.22 -9.36 9.61
C CYS A 124 -2.01 -8.82 8.41
N ARG A 125 -2.76 -9.71 7.75
CA ARG A 125 -3.67 -9.36 6.65
C ARG A 125 -5.05 -9.91 6.93
N PHE A 126 -6.05 -9.07 6.76
CA PHE A 126 -7.45 -9.38 7.02
C PHE A 126 -8.31 -9.04 5.81
N CYS A 127 -9.05 -10.02 5.28
CA CYS A 127 -10.02 -9.79 4.22
C CYS A 127 -11.42 -9.66 4.82
N LEU A 128 -12.18 -8.67 4.36
CA LEU A 128 -13.61 -8.56 4.68
C LEU A 128 -14.38 -9.62 3.89
N LYS A 129 -15.16 -10.44 4.60
CA LYS A 129 -16.07 -11.44 4.01
C LYS A 129 -17.37 -11.46 4.80
N ASP A 130 -18.52 -11.42 4.12
CA ASP A 130 -19.86 -11.55 4.72
C ASP A 130 -20.10 -10.68 5.97
N CYS A 131 -19.47 -9.48 6.03
CA CYS A 131 -19.50 -8.50 7.13
C CYS A 131 -18.52 -8.68 8.30
N TYR A 132 -17.58 -9.62 8.27
CA TYR A 132 -16.51 -9.73 9.27
C TYR A 132 -15.13 -9.84 8.62
N TYR A 133 -14.09 -9.49 9.38
CA TYR A 133 -12.72 -9.64 8.93
C TYR A 133 -12.20 -11.04 9.25
N ASN A 134 -11.73 -11.73 8.22
CA ASN A 134 -11.04 -13.00 8.35
C ASN A 134 -9.53 -12.78 8.20
N CYS A 135 -8.74 -13.30 9.13
CA CYS A 135 -7.28 -13.27 9.00
C CYS A 135 -6.87 -14.26 7.89
N ILE A 136 -6.22 -13.75 6.86
CA ILE A 136 -5.76 -14.55 5.71
C ILE A 136 -4.25 -14.78 5.71
N TYR A 137 -3.52 -14.01 6.53
CA TYR A 137 -2.09 -14.13 6.72
C TYR A 137 -1.69 -13.51 8.06
N HIS A 138 -0.80 -14.18 8.78
CA HIS A 138 -0.13 -13.65 9.96
C HIS A 138 1.29 -14.22 9.98
N GLY A 139 2.29 -13.35 9.99
CA GLY A 139 3.69 -13.74 9.99
C GLY A 139 4.57 -12.75 10.73
N ILE A 140 5.64 -13.27 11.33
CA ILE A 140 6.72 -12.47 11.90
C ILE A 140 7.89 -12.47 10.93
N ILE A 141 8.25 -11.30 10.42
CA ILE A 141 9.36 -11.11 9.48
C ILE A 141 10.54 -10.54 10.25
N LYS A 142 11.65 -11.28 10.29
CA LYS A 142 12.92 -10.79 10.85
C LYS A 142 13.87 -10.45 9.72
N LYS A 143 14.43 -9.24 9.76
CA LYS A 143 15.37 -8.74 8.76
C LYS A 143 16.69 -8.34 9.42
N GLY A 144 17.78 -8.97 9.00
CA GLY A 144 19.14 -8.63 9.41
C GLY A 144 19.69 -7.44 8.61
N CYS A 145 20.68 -6.75 9.17
CA CYS A 145 21.37 -5.66 8.48
C CYS A 145 22.15 -6.08 7.22
N ASP A 146 22.46 -7.37 7.08
CA ASP A 146 23.08 -7.95 5.90
C ASP A 146 22.08 -8.22 4.76
N GLY A 147 20.81 -7.87 4.97
CA GLY A 147 19.73 -8.11 4.02
C GLY A 147 19.14 -9.51 4.10
N THR A 148 19.59 -10.36 5.03
CA THR A 148 18.92 -11.63 5.29
C THR A 148 17.51 -11.40 5.82
N GLU A 149 16.57 -12.18 5.33
CA GLU A 149 15.18 -12.12 5.75
C GLU A 149 14.72 -13.53 6.11
N THR A 150 14.07 -13.66 7.26
CA THR A 150 13.45 -14.91 7.69
C THR A 150 12.01 -14.62 8.08
N GLU A 151 11.11 -15.49 7.63
CA GLU A 151 9.69 -15.39 7.92
C GLU A 151 9.26 -16.56 8.80
N TYR A 152 8.58 -16.25 9.89
CA TYR A 152 7.87 -17.22 10.70
C TYR A 152 6.36 -17.05 10.51
N ARG A 153 5.77 -17.94 9.71
CA ARG A 153 4.35 -17.92 9.39
C ARG A 153 3.53 -18.57 10.51
N LEU A 154 2.54 -17.83 11.00
CA LEU A 154 1.63 -18.25 12.06
C LEU A 154 0.29 -18.78 11.51
N ILE A 155 -0.18 -18.22 10.39
CA ILE A 155 -1.40 -18.60 9.65
C ILE A 155 -1.10 -18.62 8.15
#